data_AF-D1AJQ2-F1
#
_entry.id   AF-D1AJQ2-F1
#
_cell.length_a   1.000
_cell.length_b   1.000
_cell.length_c   1.000
_cell.angle_alpha   90.00
_cell.angle_beta   90.00
_cell.angle_gamma   90.00
#
_symmetry.space_group_name_H-M   'P 1'
#
loop_
_entity.id
_entity.type
_entity.pdbx_description
1 polymer ?
#
loop_
_entity_poly.entity_id
_entity_poly.type
_entity_poly.pdbx_seq_one_letter_code
_entity_poly.pdbx_strand_id
1 'polypeptide(L)'
;MAVKKGTLKRENEAGTYDEINLKTSANQVKMTDGTTVQDFLDSLSSAGGSNVKIVSDIQARDALISEKGQIVYVEDATGDSTVTKGSLAYIYDGINWRKVAEVETQGDVFEWANILNKPDIVDIKVSTIEPVGQIDGDIWIEEIV
;
A
#
# COMPACT_ATOMS: atom_id res chain seq x y z
N MET A 1 -37.95 36.47 14.07
CA MET A 1 -39.12 35.80 13.48
C MET A 1 -38.82 34.29 13.50
N ALA A 2 -39.42 33.54 14.40
CA ALA A 2 -39.10 32.11 14.57
C ALA A 2 -39.85 31.30 13.51
N VAL A 3 -39.14 30.61 12.62
CA VAL A 3 -39.76 29.70 11.65
C VAL A 3 -40.21 28.45 12.43
N LYS A 4 -41.53 28.33 12.64
CA LYS A 4 -42.13 27.20 13.34
C LYS A 4 -42.01 25.96 12.46
N LYS A 5 -41.24 24.96 12.89
CA LYS A 5 -41.07 23.68 12.18
C LYS A 5 -42.43 22.96 12.17
N GLY A 6 -43.14 22.99 11.05
CA GLY A 6 -44.46 22.39 10.87
C GLY A 6 -44.50 21.53 9.63
N THR A 7 -45.14 20.37 9.72
CA THR A 7 -45.43 19.48 8.59
C THR A 7 -46.32 20.20 7.57
N LEU A 8 -45.89 20.26 6.32
CA LEU A 8 -46.71 20.81 5.23
C LEU A 8 -47.84 19.84 4.91
N LYS A 9 -49.07 20.36 4.83
CA LYS A 9 -50.28 19.58 4.54
C LYS A 9 -51.05 20.23 3.39
N ARG A 10 -51.64 19.42 2.52
CA ARG A 10 -52.56 19.88 1.45
C ARG A 10 -53.98 19.44 1.81
N GLU A 11 -54.95 20.35 1.73
CA GLU A 11 -56.36 20.00 1.84
C GLU A 11 -56.80 19.21 0.58
N ASN A 12 -57.49 18.09 0.77
CA ASN A 12 -58.04 17.28 -0.30
C ASN A 12 -59.52 17.56 -0.53
N GLU A 13 -60.09 17.01 -1.61
CA GLU A 13 -61.48 17.25 -2.01
C GLU A 13 -62.51 16.81 -0.97
N ALA A 14 -62.12 15.97 -0.01
CA ALA A 14 -62.95 15.54 1.12
C ALA A 14 -62.85 16.47 2.35
N GLY A 15 -62.14 17.61 2.26
CA GLY A 15 -61.95 18.54 3.39
C GLY A 15 -61.03 17.99 4.48
N THR A 16 -60.21 16.99 4.16
CA THR A 16 -59.18 16.43 5.06
C THR A 16 -57.78 16.82 4.55
N TYR A 17 -56.74 16.55 5.33
CA TYR A 17 -55.38 16.99 5.00
C TYR A 17 -54.46 15.81 4.69
N ASP A 18 -53.90 15.77 3.48
CA ASP A 18 -52.83 14.85 3.11
C ASP A 18 -51.49 15.42 3.61
N GLU A 19 -50.67 14.59 4.26
CA GLU A 19 -49.31 14.96 4.62
C GLU A 19 -48.44 15.04 3.36
N ILE A 20 -47.87 16.22 3.10
CA ILE A 20 -46.95 16.40 1.97
C ILE A 20 -45.58 15.90 2.41
N ASN A 21 -45.31 14.62 2.14
CA ASN A 21 -43.96 14.07 2.21
C ASN A 21 -43.15 14.58 1.01
N LEU A 22 -42.56 15.77 1.14
CA LEU A 22 -41.61 16.29 0.16
C LEU A 22 -40.36 15.39 0.18
N LYS A 23 -40.38 14.32 -0.60
CA LYS A 23 -39.16 13.57 -0.94
C LYS A 23 -38.31 14.50 -1.79
N THR A 24 -37.32 15.14 -1.18
CA THR A 24 -36.34 15.97 -1.90
C THR A 24 -35.15 15.10 -2.25
N SER A 25 -34.71 15.16 -3.51
CA SER A 25 -33.44 14.55 -3.92
C SER A 25 -32.26 15.33 -3.31
N ALA A 26 -31.11 14.69 -3.16
CA ALA A 26 -29.90 15.33 -2.62
C ALA A 26 -29.48 16.58 -3.44
N ASN A 27 -29.74 16.58 -4.75
CA ASN A 27 -29.48 17.72 -5.65
C ASN A 27 -30.37 18.95 -5.36
N GLN A 28 -31.50 18.77 -4.65
CA GLN A 28 -32.41 19.87 -4.32
C GLN A 28 -32.13 20.50 -2.95
N VAL A 29 -31.32 19.84 -2.11
CA VAL A 29 -30.99 20.32 -0.77
C VAL A 29 -29.69 21.10 -0.83
N LYS A 30 -29.75 22.42 -0.58
CA LYS A 30 -28.57 23.28 -0.53
C LYS A 30 -27.97 23.33 0.88
N MET A 31 -26.65 23.32 0.96
CA MET A 31 -25.87 23.57 2.16
C MET A 31 -25.65 25.08 2.38
N THR A 32 -25.11 25.45 3.55
CA THR A 32 -24.85 26.85 3.95
C THR A 32 -23.89 27.57 3.02
N ASP A 33 -22.99 26.84 2.35
CA ASP A 33 -22.03 27.35 1.37
C ASP A 33 -22.62 27.50 -0.05
N GLY A 34 -23.89 27.13 -0.26
CA GLY A 34 -24.58 27.21 -1.54
C GLY A 34 -24.42 25.99 -2.46
N THR A 35 -23.58 25.01 -2.09
CA THR A 35 -23.48 23.71 -2.78
C THR A 35 -24.68 22.82 -2.47
N THR A 36 -24.89 21.75 -3.24
CA THR A 36 -25.92 20.76 -2.94
C THR A 36 -25.38 19.64 -2.05
N VAL A 37 -26.28 18.93 -1.37
CA VAL A 37 -25.93 17.69 -0.68
C VAL A 37 -25.32 16.67 -1.65
N GLN A 38 -25.75 16.68 -2.93
CA GLN A 38 -25.16 15.82 -3.95
C GLN A 38 -23.70 16.20 -4.23
N ASP A 39 -23.38 17.48 -4.41
CA ASP A 39 -22.00 17.94 -4.66
C ASP A 39 -21.05 17.54 -3.52
N PHE A 40 -21.52 17.65 -2.28
CA PHE A 40 -20.75 17.21 -1.12
C PHE A 40 -20.56 15.70 -1.10
N LEU A 41 -21.61 14.91 -1.35
CA LEU A 41 -21.50 13.45 -1.41
C LEU A 41 -20.55 12.99 -2.53
N ASP A 42 -20.60 13.64 -3.68
CA ASP A 42 -19.69 13.38 -4.80
C ASP A 42 -18.25 13.72 -4.39
N SER A 43 -18.03 14.81 -3.64
CA SER A 43 -16.72 15.15 -3.08
C SER A 43 -16.20 14.16 -2.04
N LEU A 44 -17.08 13.45 -1.32
CA LEU A 44 -16.66 12.42 -0.36
C LEU A 44 -16.11 11.18 -1.04
N SER A 45 -16.61 10.85 -2.23
CA SER A 45 -16.11 9.70 -3.01
C SER A 45 -14.67 9.90 -3.50
N SER A 46 -14.26 11.15 -3.73
CA SER A 46 -12.86 11.53 -4.02
C SER A 46 -12.04 11.80 -2.75
N ALA A 47 -12.65 12.29 -1.67
CA ALA A 47 -11.96 12.56 -0.41
C ALA A 47 -11.66 11.30 0.43
N GLY A 48 -12.39 10.21 0.23
CA GLY A 48 -12.13 8.92 0.84
C GLY A 48 -10.93 8.23 0.19
N GLY A 49 -9.72 8.53 0.65
CA GLY A 49 -8.48 7.94 0.16
C GLY A 49 -8.49 6.41 0.27
N SER A 50 -8.96 5.70 -0.77
CA SER A 50 -8.94 4.23 -0.85
C SER A 50 -9.29 3.70 -2.26
N ASN A 51 -8.86 4.38 -3.31
CA ASN A 51 -8.68 3.69 -4.61
C ASN A 51 -7.21 3.32 -4.74
N VAL A 52 -6.77 2.34 -3.92
CA VAL A 52 -5.49 1.68 -4.16
C VAL A 52 -5.62 1.01 -5.52
N LYS A 53 -4.86 1.49 -6.51
CA LYS A 53 -4.83 0.87 -7.85
C LYS A 53 -3.67 -0.10 -7.93
N ILE A 54 -3.86 -1.17 -8.68
CA ILE A 54 -2.80 -2.10 -9.07
C ILE A 54 -2.56 -1.89 -10.56
N VAL A 55 -1.30 -1.74 -10.96
CA VAL A 55 -0.89 -1.56 -12.36
C VAL A 55 0.29 -2.47 -12.68
N SER A 56 0.43 -2.82 -13.96
CA SER A 56 1.47 -3.74 -14.42
C SER A 56 2.88 -3.19 -14.23
N ASP A 57 3.09 -1.90 -14.53
CA ASP A 57 4.42 -1.32 -14.61
C ASP A 57 4.45 0.19 -14.36
N ILE A 58 5.66 0.76 -14.37
CA ILE A 58 5.92 2.18 -14.15
C ILE A 58 5.27 3.08 -15.22
N GLN A 59 5.22 2.64 -16.48
CA GLN A 59 4.58 3.41 -17.54
C GLN A 59 3.06 3.47 -17.33
N ALA A 60 2.45 2.36 -16.92
CA ALA A 60 1.03 2.29 -16.58
C ALA A 60 0.69 3.19 -15.39
N ARG A 61 1.55 3.28 -14.37
CA ARG A 61 1.41 4.24 -13.26
C ARG A 61 1.46 5.69 -13.76
N ASP A 62 2.43 6.01 -14.60
CA ASP A 62 2.67 7.39 -15.06
C ASP A 62 1.59 7.89 -16.03
N ALA A 63 0.81 6.97 -16.64
CA ALA A 63 -0.36 7.30 -17.43
C ALA A 63 -1.63 7.60 -16.59
N LEU A 64 -1.60 7.42 -15.27
CA LEU A 64 -2.76 7.66 -14.41
C LEU A 64 -2.99 9.16 -14.19
N ILE A 65 -4.25 9.58 -14.31
CA ILE A 65 -4.72 10.82 -13.71
C ILE A 65 -4.87 10.55 -12.22
N SER A 66 -4.05 11.21 -11.40
CA SER A 66 -3.93 10.92 -9.97
C SER A 66 -4.20 12.12 -9.07
N GLU A 67 -4.78 11.80 -7.92
CA GLU A 67 -5.14 12.76 -6.89
C GLU A 67 -4.21 12.61 -5.68
N LYS A 68 -4.01 13.70 -4.95
CA LYS A 68 -3.14 13.70 -3.77
C LYS A 68 -3.63 12.68 -2.74
N GLY A 69 -2.72 11.84 -2.27
CA GLY A 69 -3.00 10.74 -1.35
C GLY A 69 -3.38 9.42 -2.02
N GLN A 70 -3.50 9.38 -3.35
CA GLN A 70 -3.74 8.13 -4.06
C GLN A 70 -2.54 7.19 -3.92
N ILE A 71 -2.81 5.94 -3.54
CA ILE A 71 -1.82 4.87 -3.46
C ILE A 71 -1.93 3.99 -4.72
N VAL A 72 -0.78 3.62 -5.28
CA VAL A 72 -0.68 2.68 -6.41
C VAL A 72 0.34 1.60 -6.08
N TYR A 73 -0.03 0.35 -6.29
CA TYR A 73 0.87 -0.79 -6.27
C TYR A 73 1.27 -1.13 -7.71
N VAL A 74 2.57 -1.10 -8.00
CA VAL A 74 3.12 -1.45 -9.31
C VAL A 74 3.71 -2.85 -9.24
N GLU A 75 3.23 -3.76 -10.08
CA GLU A 75 3.65 -5.18 -10.08
C GLU A 75 5.09 -5.36 -10.60
N ASP A 76 5.46 -4.65 -11.67
CA ASP A 76 6.82 -4.57 -12.17
C ASP A 76 7.36 -3.13 -12.05
N ALA A 77 8.05 -2.87 -10.95
CA ALA A 77 8.61 -1.57 -10.67
C ALA A 77 10.01 -1.34 -11.27
N THR A 78 10.52 -2.25 -12.12
CA THR A 78 11.89 -2.15 -12.68
C THR A 78 12.15 -0.94 -13.58
N GLY A 79 11.10 -0.23 -14.01
CA GLY A 79 11.24 1.08 -14.66
C GLY A 79 11.74 2.20 -13.72
N ASP A 80 11.74 1.96 -12.41
CA ASP A 80 12.36 2.81 -11.40
C ASP A 80 13.80 2.35 -11.16
N SER A 81 14.77 3.24 -11.37
CA SER A 81 16.19 2.88 -11.39
C SER A 81 16.75 2.36 -10.06
N THR A 82 16.02 2.48 -8.95
CA THR A 82 16.44 1.90 -7.67
C THR A 82 15.83 0.52 -7.41
N VAL A 83 14.92 0.04 -8.26
CA VAL A 83 14.29 -1.27 -8.13
C VAL A 83 14.94 -2.22 -9.11
N THR A 84 15.68 -3.19 -8.60
CA THR A 84 16.35 -4.18 -9.46
C THR A 84 15.36 -5.25 -9.93
N LYS A 85 14.39 -5.62 -9.08
CA LYS A 85 13.34 -6.60 -9.38
C LYS A 85 12.19 -6.49 -8.38
N GLY A 86 10.96 -6.68 -8.85
CA GLY A 86 9.79 -6.85 -8.01
C GLY A 86 8.86 -5.65 -8.03
N SER A 87 8.04 -5.53 -6.99
CA SER A 87 6.92 -4.62 -6.92
C SER A 87 7.19 -3.45 -5.98
N LEU A 88 6.56 -2.30 -6.23
CA LEU A 88 6.71 -1.12 -5.39
C LEU A 88 5.39 -0.39 -5.24
N ALA A 89 5.06 -0.03 -4.00
CA ALA A 89 3.93 0.83 -3.67
C ALA A 89 4.36 2.30 -3.66
N TYR A 90 3.57 3.14 -4.29
CA TYR A 90 3.74 4.60 -4.36
C TYR A 90 2.52 5.33 -3.82
N ILE A 91 2.73 6.54 -3.30
CA ILE A 91 1.68 7.51 -2.96
C ILE A 91 1.90 8.80 -3.75
N TYR A 92 0.84 9.37 -4.32
CA TYR A 92 0.92 10.65 -5.04
C TYR A 92 0.83 11.81 -4.06
N ASP A 93 1.80 12.73 -4.05
CA ASP A 93 1.81 13.89 -3.14
C ASP A 93 1.03 15.12 -3.69
N GLY A 94 0.49 14.99 -4.91
CA GLY A 94 -0.16 16.06 -5.67
C GLY A 94 0.70 16.60 -6.81
N ILE A 95 1.99 16.24 -6.85
CA ILE A 95 2.94 16.63 -7.90
C ILE A 95 3.73 15.40 -8.36
N ASN A 96 4.28 14.63 -7.43
CA ASN A 96 5.16 13.50 -7.67
C ASN A 96 4.67 12.23 -6.97
N TRP A 97 5.09 11.08 -7.50
CA TRP A 97 5.00 9.80 -6.82
C TRP A 97 6.10 9.65 -5.78
N ARG A 98 5.74 9.22 -4.57
CA ARG A 98 6.65 8.94 -3.45
C ARG A 98 6.60 7.45 -3.12
N LYS A 99 7.76 6.83 -2.91
CA LYS A 99 7.85 5.42 -2.51
C LYS A 99 7.30 5.22 -1.11
N VAL A 100 6.52 4.17 -0.90
CA VAL A 100 5.91 3.83 0.39
C VAL A 100 6.44 2.51 0.93
N ALA A 101 6.45 1.47 0.11
CA ALA A 101 6.88 0.14 0.50
C ALA A 101 7.35 -0.63 -0.72
N GLU A 102 8.54 -1.20 -0.64
CA GLU A 102 9.11 -2.07 -1.67
C GLU A 102 8.89 -3.53 -1.30
N VAL A 103 8.48 -4.33 -2.29
CA VAL A 103 8.44 -5.78 -2.18
C VAL A 103 9.49 -6.32 -3.13
N GLU A 104 10.70 -6.46 -2.61
CA GLU A 104 11.74 -7.19 -3.29
C GLU A 104 11.50 -8.69 -3.08
N THR A 105 11.25 -9.43 -4.16
CA THR A 105 11.52 -10.87 -4.14
C THR A 105 13.00 -11.07 -4.38
N GLN A 106 13.83 -10.62 -3.43
CA GLN A 106 15.25 -10.93 -3.44
C GLN A 106 15.35 -12.39 -2.96
N GLY A 107 15.53 -13.31 -3.90
CA GLY A 107 16.08 -14.60 -3.55
C GLY A 107 17.53 -14.35 -3.21
N ASP A 108 17.85 -14.27 -1.92
CA ASP A 108 19.22 -14.03 -1.49
C ASP A 108 20.09 -15.21 -1.93
N VAL A 109 20.83 -15.01 -3.01
CA VAL A 109 21.88 -15.95 -3.43
C VAL A 109 23.11 -15.61 -2.64
N PHE A 110 23.32 -16.34 -1.55
CA PHE A 110 24.55 -16.24 -0.76
C PHE A 110 25.68 -16.98 -1.47
N GLU A 111 26.52 -16.23 -2.18
CA GLU A 111 27.79 -16.77 -2.66
C GLU A 111 28.77 -16.87 -1.50
N TRP A 112 29.28 -18.08 -1.21
CA TRP A 112 30.26 -18.31 -0.15
C TRP A 112 31.46 -17.37 -0.27
N ALA A 113 31.91 -17.06 -1.49
CA ALA A 113 33.00 -16.11 -1.74
C ALA A 113 32.77 -14.73 -1.09
N ASN A 114 31.52 -14.27 -1.05
CA ASN A 114 31.12 -12.91 -0.64
C ASN A 114 30.77 -12.80 0.85
N ILE A 115 30.87 -13.89 1.62
CA ILE A 115 30.64 -13.86 3.07
C ILE A 115 31.89 -13.33 3.79
N LEU A 116 31.72 -12.24 4.53
CA LEU A 116 32.76 -11.66 5.38
C LEU A 116 33.00 -12.56 6.60
N ASN A 117 34.25 -12.68 7.06
CA ASN A 117 34.64 -13.51 8.21
C ASN A 117 34.23 -14.99 8.11
N LYS A 118 34.04 -15.49 6.88
CA LYS A 118 33.87 -16.93 6.66
C LYS A 118 35.17 -17.67 7.01
N PRO A 119 35.09 -18.92 7.50
CA PRO A 119 36.26 -19.77 7.63
C PRO A 119 36.87 -20.03 6.24
N ASP A 120 38.16 -19.75 6.06
CA ASP A 120 38.83 -19.92 4.77
C ASP A 120 39.13 -21.39 4.44
N ILE A 121 39.26 -22.25 5.46
CA ILE A 121 39.55 -23.69 5.37
C ILE A 121 39.20 -24.31 6.74
N VAL A 122 38.66 -25.53 6.75
CA VAL A 122 38.67 -26.40 7.94
C VAL A 122 40.14 -26.75 8.18
N ASP A 123 40.73 -26.26 9.26
CA ASP A 123 42.14 -26.49 9.59
C ASP A 123 42.35 -27.99 9.84
N ILE A 124 42.67 -28.77 8.79
CA ILE A 124 42.93 -30.20 8.92
C ILE A 124 44.31 -30.35 9.56
N LYS A 125 44.32 -30.48 10.87
CA LYS A 125 45.53 -30.78 11.63
C LYS A 125 45.81 -32.28 11.54
N VAL A 126 46.79 -32.65 10.72
CA VAL A 126 47.36 -34.00 10.70
C VAL A 126 48.46 -34.04 11.75
N SER A 127 48.35 -34.93 12.72
CA SER A 127 49.42 -35.18 13.69
C SER A 127 49.48 -36.67 14.04
N THR A 128 50.70 -37.14 14.31
CA THR A 128 51.02 -38.53 14.69
C THR A 128 50.67 -38.85 16.14
N ILE A 129 50.13 -37.88 16.88
CA ILE A 129 49.64 -38.01 18.25
C ILE A 129 48.31 -37.25 18.38
N GLU A 130 47.33 -37.81 19.09
CA GLU A 130 46.06 -37.14 19.35
C GLU A 130 46.28 -35.79 20.05
N PRO A 131 45.58 -34.73 19.66
CA PRO A 131 45.76 -33.42 20.28
C PRO A 131 45.06 -33.41 21.63
N VAL A 132 45.56 -32.55 22.50
CA VAL A 132 44.82 -32.14 23.69
C VAL A 132 44.14 -30.80 23.40
N GLY A 133 42.80 -30.75 23.54
CA GLY A 133 42.00 -29.52 23.40
C GLY A 133 41.16 -29.39 22.13
N GLN A 134 40.75 -30.52 21.52
CA GLN A 134 39.90 -30.54 20.33
C GLN A 134 38.52 -29.92 20.61
N ILE A 135 38.03 -29.08 19.70
CA ILE A 135 36.64 -28.58 19.73
C ILE A 135 35.74 -29.50 18.91
N ASP A 136 34.46 -29.56 19.28
CA ASP A 136 33.48 -30.39 18.58
C ASP A 136 33.37 -29.95 17.12
N GLY A 137 33.79 -30.82 16.19
CA GLY A 137 33.86 -30.54 14.74
C GLY A 137 35.26 -30.64 14.11
N ASP A 138 36.34 -30.72 14.89
CA ASP A 138 37.67 -30.94 14.35
C ASP A 138 37.80 -32.38 13.81
N ILE A 139 38.36 -32.55 12.60
CA ILE A 139 38.61 -33.87 11.99
C ILE A 139 40.09 -34.23 12.20
N TRP A 140 40.34 -35.40 12.80
CA TRP A 140 41.68 -35.96 12.98
C TRP A 140 41.94 -37.09 12.00
N ILE A 141 43.10 -37.04 11.36
CA ILE A 141 43.58 -38.09 10.44
C ILE A 141 44.92 -38.58 10.98
N GLU A 142 44.98 -39.86 11.35
CA GLU A 142 46.21 -40.54 11.80
C GLU A 142 46.97 -41.08 10.57
N GLU A 143 48.23 -40.68 10.40
CA GLU A 143 49.11 -41.25 9.38
C GLU A 143 49.73 -42.55 9.91
N ILE A 144 49.31 -43.69 9.35
CA ILE A 144 49.91 -45.00 9.64
C ILE A 144 51.15 -45.15 8.74
N VAL A 145 52.33 -45.07 9.34
CA VAL A 145 53.62 -45.38 8.67
C VAL A 145 54.00 -46.84 8.88
#